data_AF-A0A8S3V1K5-F1
#
_entry.id   AF-A0A8S3V1K5-F1
#
_cell.length_a   1.000
_cell.length_b   1.000
_cell.length_c   1.000
_cell.angle_alpha   90.00
_cell.angle_beta   90.00
_cell.angle_gamma   90.00
#
_symmetry.space_group_name_H-M   'P 1'
#
loop_
_entity.id
_entity.type
_entity.pdbx_description
1 polymer ?
#
loop_
_entity_poly.entity_id
_entity_poly.type
_entity_poly.pdbx_seq_one_letter_code
_entity_poly.pdbx_strand_id
1 'polypeptide(L)'
;MGGGRRFFLPYSTPDPESGSNTHYGRRDGRDLIKEWENDKTARNMSHKYVWNSKQFHQTNFSQLDYLLGLFDSSSMAYELDRFDTHYEVAGEPSLAEMTEAAITILQKNPKGFFLLVEDNNLDSKVPSLCRLLSAVKVKRCEQGSNLRGETPLDFESNALTTRPSQLVRSYSYSKILI
;
A
#
# COMPACT_ATOMS: atom_id res chain seq x y z
N MET A 1 -0.72 1.73 2.47
CA MET A 1 -0.28 0.34 2.65
C MET A 1 0.96 0.09 1.79
N GLY A 2 1.93 -0.69 2.27
CA GLY A 2 3.15 -0.99 1.52
C GLY A 2 4.25 -1.54 2.43
N GLY A 3 5.50 -1.45 1.99
CA GLY A 3 6.68 -1.69 2.83
C GLY A 3 7.19 -0.43 3.54
N GLY A 4 8.33 -0.55 4.21
CA GLY A 4 9.08 0.58 4.76
C GLY A 4 8.88 0.80 6.25
N ARG A 5 8.48 -0.24 6.98
CA ARG A 5 8.23 -0.23 8.44
C ARG A 5 9.40 0.38 9.23
N ARG A 6 10.65 0.18 8.80
CA ARG A 6 11.84 0.76 9.43
C ARG A 6 11.79 2.28 9.55
N PHE A 7 11.14 3.00 8.62
CA PHE A 7 11.08 4.46 8.66
C PHE A 7 10.06 5.00 9.68
N PHE A 8 9.23 4.13 10.24
CA PHE A 8 8.22 4.45 11.25
C PHE A 8 8.67 4.09 12.67
N LEU A 9 9.61 3.15 12.80
CA LEU A 9 10.12 2.67 14.09
C LEU A 9 11.43 3.36 14.48
N PRO A 10 11.69 3.62 15.77
CA PRO A 10 13.00 4.04 16.23
C PRO A 10 14.03 2.93 16.01
N TYR A 11 15.30 3.30 15.77
CA TYR A 11 16.37 2.33 15.53
C TYR A 11 16.58 1.34 16.69
N SER A 12 16.14 1.69 17.90
CA SER A 12 16.19 0.86 19.10
C SER A 12 15.06 -0.15 19.23
N THR A 13 14.02 -0.05 18.41
CA THR A 13 12.86 -0.95 18.45
C THR A 13 13.07 -2.13 17.52
N PRO A 14 12.90 -3.37 18.01
CA PRO A 14 13.00 -4.55 17.16
C PRO A 14 11.89 -4.55 16.11
N ASP A 15 12.25 -4.86 14.88
CA ASP A 15 11.26 -5.08 13.83
C ASP A 15 10.46 -6.36 14.15
N PRO A 16 9.12 -6.33 14.06
CA PRO A 16 8.27 -7.44 14.51
C PRO A 16 8.45 -8.74 13.69
N GLU A 17 9.00 -8.65 12.48
CA GLU A 17 9.24 -9.80 11.62
C GLU A 17 10.62 -10.40 11.83
N SER A 18 11.66 -9.58 11.85
CA SER A 18 13.05 -10.06 12.03
C SER A 18 13.45 -10.26 13.50
N GLY A 19 12.68 -9.70 14.44
CA GLY A 19 13.02 -9.66 15.86
C GLY A 19 14.27 -8.83 16.19
N SER A 20 14.82 -8.13 15.21
CA SER A 20 16.10 -7.41 15.30
C SER A 20 15.92 -5.92 15.11
N ASN A 21 16.77 -5.13 15.79
CA ASN A 21 16.85 -3.70 15.60
C ASN A 21 17.47 -3.37 14.24
N THR A 22 17.00 -2.29 13.61
CA THR A 22 17.56 -1.82 12.35
C THR A 22 18.25 -0.47 12.54
N HIS A 23 19.52 -0.38 12.14
CA HIS A 23 20.27 0.90 12.12
C HIS A 23 19.67 1.93 11.13
N TYR A 24 18.77 1.48 10.25
CA TYR A 24 18.02 2.32 9.33
C TYR A 24 16.72 2.88 9.94
N GLY A 25 16.46 2.59 11.20
CA GLY A 25 15.34 3.13 11.94
C GLY A 25 15.48 4.63 12.22
N ARG A 26 14.41 5.23 12.74
CA ARG A 26 14.38 6.65 13.09
C ARG A 26 15.37 6.98 14.20
N ARG A 27 16.04 8.13 14.10
CA ARG A 27 17.04 8.63 15.06
C ARG A 27 16.49 9.59 16.10
N ASP A 28 15.24 9.99 15.97
CA ASP A 28 14.56 10.92 16.88
C ASP A 28 13.82 10.22 18.03
N GLY A 29 13.97 8.89 18.16
CA GLY A 29 13.36 8.10 19.23
C GLY A 29 11.85 7.91 19.10
N ARG A 30 11.23 8.35 18.01
CA ARG A 30 9.77 8.31 17.82
C ARG A 30 9.31 7.01 17.21
N ASP A 31 8.17 6.53 17.69
CA ASP A 31 7.43 5.40 17.14
C ASP A 31 6.17 5.93 16.46
N LEU A 32 6.27 6.18 15.15
CA LEU A 32 5.19 6.79 14.38
C LEU A 32 3.98 5.87 14.21
N ILE A 33 4.16 4.56 14.39
CA ILE A 33 3.06 3.60 14.37
C ILE A 33 2.18 3.84 15.60
N LYS A 34 2.80 3.89 16.79
CA LYS A 34 2.09 4.20 18.04
C LYS A 34 1.49 5.59 18.03
N GLU A 35 2.20 6.59 17.54
CA GLU A 35 1.65 7.94 17.43
C GLU A 35 0.42 7.98 16.52
N TRP A 36 0.45 7.25 15.39
CA TRP A 36 -0.69 7.14 14.49
C TRP A 36 -1.88 6.44 15.16
N GLU A 37 -1.67 5.34 15.88
CA GLU A 37 -2.72 4.62 16.63
C GLU A 37 -3.31 5.49 17.75
N ASN A 38 -2.45 6.20 18.49
CA ASN A 38 -2.86 7.12 19.54
C ASN A 38 -3.73 8.25 18.99
N ASP A 39 -3.37 8.84 17.84
CA ASP A 39 -4.18 9.85 17.16
C ASP A 39 -5.57 9.30 16.77
N LYS A 40 -5.64 8.09 16.18
CA LYS A 40 -6.94 7.50 15.81
C LYS A 40 -7.79 7.16 17.01
N THR A 41 -7.18 6.66 18.07
CA THR A 41 -7.84 6.38 19.36
C THR A 41 -8.39 7.67 19.97
N ALA A 42 -7.60 8.74 20.01
CA ALA A 42 -8.03 10.04 20.54
C ALA A 42 -9.21 10.65 19.77
N ARG A 43 -9.30 10.36 18.46
CA ARG A 43 -10.43 10.78 17.61
C ARG A 43 -11.61 9.81 17.60
N ASN A 44 -11.56 8.74 18.40
CA ASN A 44 -12.58 7.69 18.46
C ASN A 44 -12.90 7.08 17.08
N MET A 45 -11.87 6.87 16.26
CA MET A 45 -12.00 6.29 14.92
C MET A 45 -11.61 4.82 14.95
N SER A 46 -12.39 3.97 14.27
CA SER A 46 -12.05 2.55 14.14
C SER A 46 -10.79 2.40 13.29
N HIS A 47 -9.74 1.79 13.83
CA HIS A 47 -8.45 1.71 13.13
C HIS A 47 -7.72 0.40 13.43
N LYS A 48 -6.79 0.04 12.54
CA LYS A 48 -5.92 -1.12 12.73
C LYS A 48 -4.56 -0.90 12.09
N TYR A 49 -3.51 -1.30 12.81
CA TYR A 49 -2.19 -1.53 12.24
C TYR A 49 -2.04 -3.01 11.87
N VAL A 50 -1.54 -3.28 10.67
CA VAL A 50 -1.24 -4.65 10.18
C VAL A 50 0.14 -4.69 9.54
N TRP A 51 0.87 -5.78 9.75
CA TRP A 51 2.24 -5.91 9.25
C TRP A 51 2.57 -7.25 8.61
N ASN A 52 1.63 -8.20 8.58
CA ASN A 52 1.83 -9.48 7.90
C ASN A 52 0.55 -9.96 7.21
N SER A 53 0.71 -10.92 6.31
CA SER A 53 -0.38 -11.51 5.54
C SER A 53 -1.47 -12.09 6.43
N LYS A 54 -1.12 -12.77 7.52
CA LYS A 54 -2.11 -13.35 8.44
C LYS A 54 -3.03 -12.28 9.05
N GLN A 55 -2.46 -11.21 9.58
CA GLN A 55 -3.21 -10.09 10.15
C GLN A 55 -4.07 -9.40 9.09
N PHE A 56 -3.54 -9.23 7.88
CA PHE A 56 -4.27 -8.66 6.76
C PHE A 56 -5.54 -9.46 6.46
N HIS A 57 -5.41 -10.77 6.23
CA HIS A 57 -6.54 -11.65 5.90
C HIS A 57 -7.55 -11.83 7.04
N GLN A 58 -7.12 -11.66 8.30
CA GLN A 58 -8.01 -11.69 9.46
C GLN A 58 -8.72 -10.36 9.74
N THR A 59 -8.46 -9.31 8.95
CA THR A 59 -9.01 -7.98 9.18
C THR A 59 -10.33 -7.80 8.45
N ASN A 60 -11.36 -7.37 9.20
CA ASN A 60 -12.63 -6.96 8.63
C ASN A 60 -12.56 -5.48 8.19
N PHE A 61 -12.16 -5.25 6.95
CA PHE A 61 -11.96 -3.89 6.40
C PHE A 61 -13.22 -3.03 6.41
N SER A 62 -14.41 -3.63 6.26
CA SER A 62 -15.70 -2.91 6.27
C SER A 62 -15.95 -2.18 7.61
N GLN A 63 -15.38 -2.68 8.70
CA GLN A 63 -15.55 -2.11 10.04
C GLN A 63 -14.46 -1.08 10.43
N LEU A 64 -13.47 -0.84 9.58
CA LEU A 64 -12.35 0.06 9.87
C LEU A 64 -12.48 1.38 9.14
N ASP A 65 -12.27 2.49 9.84
CA ASP A 65 -12.17 3.82 9.23
C ASP A 65 -10.75 4.11 8.73
N TYR A 66 -9.74 3.56 9.41
CA TYR A 66 -8.34 3.72 9.05
C TYR A 66 -7.56 2.40 9.10
N LEU A 67 -6.66 2.22 8.14
CA LEU A 67 -5.76 1.07 8.10
C LEU A 67 -4.34 1.55 7.80
N LEU A 68 -3.39 1.15 8.64
CA LEU A 68 -1.97 1.29 8.36
C LEU A 68 -1.39 -0.10 8.12
N GLY A 69 -1.08 -0.41 6.86
CA GLY A 69 -0.44 -1.68 6.47
C GLY A 69 1.04 -1.47 6.12
N LEU A 70 1.94 -2.05 6.91
CA LEU A 70 3.41 -2.00 6.70
C LEU A 70 4.01 -3.41 6.70
N PHE A 71 4.10 -4.03 5.53
CA PHE A 71 4.32 -5.48 5.37
C PHE A 71 5.79 -5.90 5.39
N ASP A 72 6.70 -5.12 4.79
CA ASP A 72 8.15 -5.34 4.91
C ASP A 72 8.85 -4.23 5.69
N SER A 73 10.01 -4.56 6.28
CA SER A 73 10.91 -3.61 6.93
C SER A 73 11.32 -2.46 6.01
N SER A 74 11.57 -2.76 4.74
CA SER A 74 12.02 -1.83 3.71
C SER A 74 11.04 -1.66 2.55
N SER A 75 10.73 -2.74 1.85
CA SER A 75 10.35 -2.81 0.45
C SER A 75 9.62 -4.12 0.26
N MET A 76 8.39 -4.09 -0.24
CA MET A 76 7.68 -5.35 -0.47
C MET A 76 8.42 -6.22 -1.50
N ALA A 77 8.32 -7.53 -1.35
CA ALA A 77 8.88 -8.50 -2.27
C ALA A 77 8.23 -8.38 -3.66
N TYR A 78 8.94 -8.80 -4.69
CA TYR A 78 8.37 -8.86 -6.04
C TYR A 78 7.19 -9.83 -6.07
N GLU A 79 6.16 -9.52 -6.85
CA GLU A 79 4.97 -10.38 -7.02
C GLU A 79 5.33 -11.84 -7.43
N LEU A 80 6.39 -12.02 -8.22
CA LEU A 80 6.89 -13.33 -8.65
C LEU A 80 7.59 -14.10 -7.52
N ASP A 81 8.20 -13.37 -6.59
CA ASP A 81 9.01 -13.91 -5.49
C ASP A 81 8.25 -13.85 -4.15
N ARG A 82 7.00 -13.38 -4.13
CA ARG A 82 6.19 -13.21 -2.91
C ARG A 82 5.95 -14.52 -2.16
N PHE A 83 6.00 -15.65 -2.87
CA PHE A 83 5.88 -16.98 -2.29
C PHE A 83 7.23 -17.64 -1.99
N ASP A 84 8.35 -16.96 -2.25
CA ASP A 84 9.66 -17.44 -1.88
C ASP A 84 9.86 -17.26 -0.36
N THR A 85 9.60 -18.35 0.36
CA THR A 85 9.66 -18.42 1.82
C THR A 85 11.09 -18.28 2.37
N HIS A 86 12.11 -18.17 1.51
CA HIS A 86 13.47 -17.88 1.93
C HIS A 86 13.67 -16.44 2.42
N TYR A 87 12.83 -15.49 1.99
CA TYR A 87 12.97 -14.08 2.32
C TYR A 87 11.83 -13.53 3.20
N GLU A 88 10.64 -14.14 3.15
CA GLU A 88 9.42 -13.63 3.78
C GLU A 88 8.85 -14.65 4.79
N VAL A 89 9.16 -14.48 6.08
CA VAL A 89 8.72 -15.42 7.14
C VAL A 89 7.25 -15.20 7.50
N ALA A 90 6.78 -13.95 7.44
CA ALA A 90 5.42 -13.59 7.83
C ALA A 90 4.46 -13.41 6.63
N GLY A 91 5.01 -13.31 5.42
CA GLY A 91 4.31 -13.21 4.15
C GLY A 91 3.61 -11.85 3.93
N GLU A 92 3.35 -11.53 2.67
CA GLU A 92 2.81 -10.25 2.25
C GLU A 92 1.49 -10.39 1.45
N PRO A 93 0.55 -9.43 1.54
CA PRO A 93 -0.58 -9.36 0.62
C PRO A 93 -0.14 -8.89 -0.77
N SER A 94 -0.84 -9.34 -1.80
CA SER A 94 -0.68 -8.86 -3.17
C SER A 94 -1.11 -7.40 -3.34
N LEU A 95 -0.61 -6.75 -4.40
CA LEU A 95 -1.07 -5.39 -4.74
C LEU A 95 -2.58 -5.34 -5.01
N ALA A 96 -3.13 -6.41 -5.59
CA ALA A 96 -4.56 -6.56 -5.85
C ALA A 96 -5.37 -6.59 -4.54
N GLU A 97 -4.97 -7.42 -3.59
CA GLU A 97 -5.62 -7.55 -2.28
C GLU A 97 -5.54 -6.23 -1.49
N MET A 98 -4.38 -5.56 -1.49
CA MET A 98 -4.26 -4.25 -0.85
C MET A 98 -5.15 -3.19 -1.53
N THR A 99 -5.26 -3.22 -2.86
CA THR A 99 -6.15 -2.30 -3.59
C THR A 99 -7.62 -2.53 -3.23
N GLU A 100 -8.05 -3.79 -3.18
CA GLU A 100 -9.41 -4.17 -2.78
C GLU A 100 -9.72 -3.75 -1.34
N ALA A 101 -8.79 -3.98 -0.41
CA ALA A 101 -8.94 -3.54 0.98
C ALA A 101 -9.03 -2.01 1.10
N ALA A 102 -8.19 -1.27 0.35
CA ALA A 102 -8.23 0.19 0.33
C ALA A 102 -9.57 0.71 -0.19
N ILE A 103 -10.08 0.16 -1.31
CA ILE A 103 -11.38 0.51 -1.87
C ILE A 103 -12.49 0.17 -0.87
N THR A 104 -12.42 -0.98 -0.21
CA THR A 104 -13.42 -1.40 0.79
C THR A 104 -13.58 -0.39 1.93
N ILE A 105 -12.47 0.18 2.40
CA ILE A 105 -12.47 1.21 3.45
C ILE A 105 -12.96 2.56 2.89
N LEU A 106 -12.40 2.99 1.76
CA LEU A 106 -12.60 4.32 1.20
C LEU A 106 -13.99 4.54 0.61
N GLN A 107 -14.61 3.50 0.02
CA GLN A 107 -15.94 3.59 -0.59
C GLN A 107 -17.06 3.94 0.40
N LYS A 108 -16.79 3.83 1.72
CA LYS A 108 -17.73 4.21 2.77
C LYS A 108 -17.95 5.72 2.84
N ASN A 109 -17.07 6.54 2.28
CA ASN A 109 -17.22 7.98 2.26
C ASN A 109 -18.16 8.42 1.11
N PRO A 110 -19.36 8.95 1.40
CA PRO A 110 -20.32 9.36 0.37
C PRO A 110 -19.85 10.56 -0.47
N LYS A 111 -18.80 11.26 -0.03
CA LYS A 111 -18.18 12.36 -0.79
C LYS A 111 -17.17 11.87 -1.84
N GLY A 112 -16.99 10.56 -1.95
CA GLY A 112 -15.95 9.95 -2.78
C GLY A 112 -14.60 9.85 -2.08
N PHE A 113 -13.60 9.36 -2.82
CA PHE A 113 -12.24 9.17 -2.32
C PHE A 113 -11.22 9.36 -3.44
N PHE A 114 -9.98 9.57 -3.04
CA PHE A 114 -8.82 9.49 -3.90
C PHE A 114 -8.00 8.26 -3.48
N LEU A 115 -7.52 7.49 -4.45
CA LEU A 115 -6.68 6.32 -4.20
C LEU A 115 -5.50 6.34 -5.16
N LEU A 116 -4.29 6.32 -4.61
CA LEU A 116 -3.06 6.17 -5.38
C LEU A 116 -2.52 4.76 -5.20
N VAL A 117 -2.48 4.01 -6.29
CA VAL A 117 -1.86 2.68 -6.36
C VAL A 117 -0.61 2.78 -7.23
N GLU A 118 0.54 2.52 -6.63
CA GLU A 118 1.84 2.48 -7.29
C GLU A 118 2.28 1.03 -7.44
N ASP A 119 2.45 0.64 -8.69
CA ASP A 119 3.15 -0.58 -9.08
C ASP A 119 4.45 -0.18 -9.78
N ASN A 120 5.58 -0.50 -9.16
CA ASN A 120 6.89 -0.27 -9.77
C ASN A 120 7.42 -1.54 -10.45
N ASN A 121 6.56 -2.54 -10.66
CA ASN A 121 6.92 -3.74 -11.37
C ASN A 121 6.99 -3.46 -12.88
N LEU A 122 8.20 -3.49 -13.42
CA LEU A 122 8.48 -3.23 -14.83
C LEU A 122 8.14 -4.43 -15.73
N ASP A 123 7.75 -5.57 -15.16
CA ASP A 123 7.65 -6.81 -15.91
C ASP A 123 6.22 -7.11 -16.40
N SER A 124 6.12 -7.28 -17.71
CA SER A 124 4.90 -7.45 -18.53
C SER A 124 4.00 -8.65 -18.21
N LYS A 125 4.35 -9.45 -17.18
CA LYS A 125 3.70 -10.72 -16.83
C LYS A 125 2.67 -10.61 -15.70
N VAL A 126 2.68 -9.53 -14.92
CA VAL A 126 1.64 -9.27 -13.91
C VAL A 126 0.42 -8.66 -14.62
N PRO A 127 -0.83 -9.07 -14.31
CA PRO A 127 -2.02 -8.39 -14.82
C PRO A 127 -1.88 -6.89 -14.62
N SER A 128 -1.98 -6.12 -15.70
CA SER A 128 -1.84 -4.67 -15.63
C SER A 128 -2.74 -4.12 -14.52
N LEU A 129 -2.29 -3.06 -13.84
CA LEU A 129 -3.07 -2.39 -12.80
C LEU A 129 -4.52 -2.13 -13.28
N CYS A 130 -4.72 -1.80 -14.56
CA CYS A 130 -6.05 -1.68 -15.16
C CYS A 130 -6.90 -2.95 -15.09
N ARG A 131 -6.33 -4.15 -15.30
CA ARG A 131 -7.05 -5.42 -15.22
C ARG A 131 -7.47 -5.73 -13.78
N LEU A 132 -6.65 -5.36 -12.80
CA LEU A 132 -7.00 -5.44 -11.38
C LEU A 132 -8.13 -4.45 -11.04
N LEU A 133 -8.05 -3.21 -11.51
CA LEU A 133 -9.08 -2.19 -11.28
C LEU A 133 -10.42 -2.52 -11.95
N SER A 134 -10.41 -3.16 -13.12
CA SER A 134 -11.63 -3.69 -13.75
C SER A 134 -12.33 -4.75 -12.90
N ALA A 135 -11.58 -5.57 -12.16
CA ALA A 135 -12.15 -6.56 -11.25
C ALA A 135 -12.83 -5.90 -10.03
N VAL A 136 -12.36 -4.73 -9.60
CA VAL A 136 -12.95 -3.95 -8.49
C VAL A 136 -13.97 -2.90 -8.98
N LYS A 137 -14.61 -3.14 -10.13
CA LYS A 137 -15.69 -2.32 -10.71
C LYS A 137 -15.32 -0.85 -10.98
N VAL A 138 -14.05 -0.52 -11.16
CA VAL A 138 -13.67 0.81 -11.66
C VAL A 138 -14.10 0.91 -13.12
N LYS A 139 -15.00 1.85 -13.42
CA LYS A 139 -15.67 1.96 -14.74
C LYS A 139 -14.71 2.27 -15.88
N ARG A 140 -13.60 2.97 -15.62
CA ARG A 140 -12.67 3.44 -16.68
C ARG A 140 -11.22 3.49 -16.20
N CYS A 141 -10.31 2.83 -16.91
CA CYS A 141 -8.86 2.91 -16.70
C CYS A 141 -8.19 3.33 -18.01
N GLU A 142 -7.55 4.50 -18.04
CA GLU A 142 -6.88 5.03 -19.24
C GLU A 142 -5.35 4.99 -19.08
N GLN A 143 -4.65 4.34 -20.03
CA GLN A 143 -3.19 4.34 -20.10
C GLN A 143 -2.69 5.56 -20.88
N GLY A 144 -2.28 6.61 -20.17
CA GLY A 144 -1.78 7.85 -20.77
C GLY A 144 -0.26 7.93 -20.74
N SER A 145 0.41 7.81 -21.90
CA SER A 145 1.84 8.14 -22.05
C SER A 145 2.11 9.63 -22.27
N ASN A 146 1.07 10.45 -22.44
CA ASN A 146 1.16 11.91 -22.59
C ASN A 146 -0.23 12.55 -22.35
N LEU A 147 -0.49 13.06 -21.15
CA LEU A 147 -1.79 13.66 -20.79
C LEU A 147 -1.80 15.17 -21.09
N ARG A 148 -1.75 15.51 -22.39
CA ARG A 148 -2.10 16.84 -22.92
C ARG A 148 -3.36 16.79 -23.80
N GLY A 149 -4.33 15.94 -23.45
CA GLY A 149 -5.57 15.76 -24.19
C GLY A 149 -6.81 15.99 -23.33
N GLU A 150 -7.73 16.79 -23.85
CA GLU A 150 -8.94 17.33 -23.25
C GLU A 150 -10.07 16.30 -23.04
N THR A 151 -9.86 15.27 -22.23
CA THR A 151 -10.95 14.37 -21.82
C THR A 151 -11.42 14.74 -20.41
N PRO A 152 -12.65 15.28 -20.23
CA PRO A 152 -13.19 15.54 -18.91
C PRO A 152 -13.30 14.25 -18.12
N LEU A 153 -12.66 14.20 -16.96
CA LEU A 153 -12.84 13.12 -16.00
C LEU A 153 -14.28 13.20 -15.47
N ASP A 154 -15.15 12.26 -15.83
CA ASP A 154 -16.40 12.04 -15.11
C ASP A 154 -16.12 11.71 -13.62
N PHE A 155 -16.96 12.16 -12.71
CA PHE A 155 -16.71 12.05 -11.27
C PHE A 155 -17.27 10.76 -10.65
N GLU A 156 -17.72 9.78 -11.45
CA GLU A 156 -18.33 8.57 -10.86
C GLU A 156 -17.31 7.48 -10.49
N SER A 157 -16.23 7.30 -11.26
CA SER A 157 -15.01 6.56 -10.85
C SER A 157 -14.03 6.51 -12.03
N ASN A 158 -13.03 7.38 -12.07
CA ASN A 158 -11.99 7.37 -13.10
C ASN A 158 -10.64 6.92 -12.53
N ALA A 159 -9.99 5.98 -13.21
CA ALA A 159 -8.60 5.61 -12.96
C ALA A 159 -7.69 6.20 -14.03
N LEU A 160 -6.69 6.94 -13.56
CA LEU A 160 -5.60 7.45 -14.36
C LEU A 160 -4.36 6.61 -14.09
N THR A 161 -3.74 6.02 -15.11
CA THR A 161 -2.43 5.38 -14.96
C THR A 161 -1.39 6.13 -15.78
N THR A 162 -0.26 6.42 -15.12
CA THR A 162 0.88 7.15 -15.69
C THR A 162 2.16 6.39 -15.38
N ARG A 163 3.20 6.60 -16.18
CA ARG A 163 4.55 6.08 -15.92
C ARG A 163 5.50 7.25 -15.70
N PRO A 164 6.28 7.30 -14.61
CA PRO A 164 7.29 8.34 -14.44
C PRO A 164 8.34 8.27 -15.56
N SER A 165 8.89 9.42 -15.95
CA SER A 165 9.98 9.51 -16.94
C SER A 165 11.22 8.75 -16.46
N GLN A 166 11.72 7.83 -17.28
CA GLN A 166 12.90 7.02 -16.95
C GLN A 166 14.19 7.86 -16.96
N LEU A 167 14.63 8.30 -15.78
CA LEU A 167 15.99 8.78 -15.54
C LEU A 167 16.71 7.78 -14.61
N VAL A 168 17.50 6.90 -15.24
CA VAL A 168 18.68 6.17 -14.75
C VAL A 168 18.63 5.53 -13.33
N ARG A 169 18.69 4.18 -13.33
CA ARG A 169 19.08 3.21 -12.27
C ARG A 169 18.34 3.25 -10.90
N SER A 170 17.61 2.13 -10.72
CA SER A 170 17.68 1.17 -9.59
C SER A 170 16.64 1.25 -8.46
N TYR A 171 16.18 0.04 -8.09
CA TYR A 171 15.27 -0.40 -7.02
C TYR A 171 13.76 -0.16 -7.22
N SER A 172 12.99 -1.25 -7.14
CA SER A 172 11.56 -1.36 -7.43
C SER A 172 10.76 -1.61 -6.14
N TYR A 173 9.64 -0.89 -5.97
CA TYR A 173 8.80 -0.88 -4.77
C TYR A 173 7.32 -0.71 -5.13
N SER A 174 6.42 -1.54 -4.58
CA SER A 174 4.97 -1.33 -4.71
C SER A 174 4.41 -0.65 -3.45
N LYS A 175 3.61 0.40 -3.63
CA LYS A 175 3.04 1.20 -2.54
C LYS A 175 1.63 1.67 -2.86
N ILE A 176 0.78 1.73 -1.85
CA ILE A 176 -0.53 2.39 -1.92
C ILE A 176 -0.52 3.52 -0.91
N LEU A 177 -0.75 4.73 -1.39
CA LEU A 177 -0.97 5.90 -0.54
C LEU A 177 -2.48 6.07 -0.38
N ILE A 178 -2.92 6.00 0.88
CA ILE A 178 -4.30 6.21 1.32
C ILE A 178 -4.33 7.53 2.09
#